data_AF-A0A0N9ZHB3-F1
#
_entry.id   AF-A0A0N9ZHB3-F1
#
_cell.length_a   1.000
_cell.length_b   1.000
_cell.length_c   1.000
_cell.angle_alpha   90.00
_cell.angle_beta   90.00
_cell.angle_gamma   90.00
#
_symmetry.space_group_name_H-M   'P 1'
#
loop_
_entity.id
_entity.type
_entity.pdbx_description
1 polymer ?
#
loop_
_entity_poly.entity_id
_entity_poly.type
_entity_poly.pdbx_seq_one_letter_code
_entity_poly.pdbx_strand_id
1 'polypeptide(L)'
;MSDNHIPDDLTPENLDEIATERQRMFTRGFWISLLKGREGLGDTFWAGNYLAGLIYLPIMIVLLTLASFAPVFSPLLSASFVVFGIYLLAVARAVAVAKPKGNSGLFTRALGVIWTLMSAASVIVYAPFVAGQ
;
A
#
# COMPACT_ATOMS: atom_id res chain seq x y z
N MET A 1 -35.58 -6.36 12.34
CA MET A 1 -34.97 -7.56 12.94
C MET A 1 -33.58 -7.64 12.32
N SER A 2 -32.56 -7.09 12.99
CA SER A 2 -31.19 -7.17 12.47
C SER A 2 -30.71 -8.60 12.65
N ASP A 3 -30.38 -9.25 11.54
CA ASP A 3 -29.77 -10.56 11.55
C ASP A 3 -28.40 -10.41 12.23
N ASN A 4 -28.28 -10.90 13.48
CA ASN A 4 -27.02 -10.92 14.23
C ASN A 4 -26.13 -12.05 13.71
N HIS A 5 -25.96 -12.13 12.39
CA HIS A 5 -25.00 -13.04 11.77
C HIS A 5 -23.62 -12.47 12.04
N ILE A 6 -22.98 -12.98 13.09
CA ILE A 6 -21.55 -12.82 13.28
C ILE A 6 -20.90 -13.74 12.24
N PRO A 7 -20.13 -13.21 11.27
CA PRO A 7 -19.34 -14.03 10.36
C PRO A 7 -18.55 -15.08 11.14
N ASP A 8 -18.45 -16.31 10.65
CA ASP A 8 -17.84 -17.44 11.36
C ASP A 8 -16.39 -17.18 11.83
N ASP A 9 -15.71 -16.16 11.26
CA ASP A 9 -14.37 -15.72 11.61
C ASP A 9 -14.30 -14.65 12.72
N LEU A 10 -15.41 -14.02 13.11
CA LEU A 10 -15.49 -12.95 14.11
C LEU A 10 -16.04 -13.46 15.46
N THR A 11 -15.61 -14.64 15.90
CA THR A 11 -15.89 -15.12 17.27
C THR A 11 -15.00 -14.38 18.30
N PRO A 12 -15.42 -14.30 19.58
CA PRO A 12 -14.60 -13.70 20.63
C PRO A 12 -13.20 -14.33 20.77
N GLU A 13 -13.06 -15.62 20.44
CA GLU A 13 -11.78 -16.35 20.47
C GLU A 13 -10.81 -15.91 19.37
N ASN A 14 -11.32 -15.41 18.23
CA ASN A 14 -10.49 -14.96 17.11
C ASN A 14 -10.06 -13.49 17.24
N LEU A 15 -10.63 -12.73 18.19
CA LEU A 15 -10.34 -11.30 18.36
C LEU A 15 -8.88 -11.04 18.74
N ASP A 16 -8.30 -11.89 19.58
CA ASP A 16 -6.91 -11.78 20.01
C ASP A 16 -5.93 -12.12 18.88
N GLU A 17 -6.26 -13.11 18.05
CA GLU A 17 -5.48 -13.44 16.85
C GLU A 17 -5.53 -12.28 15.82
N ILE A 18 -6.72 -11.72 15.59
CA ILE A 18 -6.91 -10.56 14.71
C ILE A 18 -6.14 -9.34 15.23
N ALA A 19 -6.15 -9.10 16.55
CA ALA A 19 -5.40 -7.99 17.16
C ALA A 19 -3.89 -8.18 16.96
N THR A 20 -3.39 -9.41 17.13
CA THR A 20 -1.98 -9.76 16.95
C THR A 20 -1.54 -9.59 15.49
N GLU A 21 -2.36 -10.04 14.53
CA GLU A 21 -2.08 -9.83 13.10
C GLU A 21 -2.04 -8.35 12.74
N ARG A 22 -2.99 -7.55 13.25
CA ARG A 22 -3.02 -6.09 13.00
C ARG A 22 -1.81 -5.37 13.58
N GLN A 23 -1.36 -5.73 14.78
CA GLN A 23 -0.15 -5.15 15.37
C GLN A 23 1.10 -5.45 14.52
N ARG A 24 1.16 -6.63 13.90
CA ARG A 24 2.28 -7.02 13.04
C ARG A 24 2.44 -6.09 11.84
N MET A 25 1.34 -5.52 11.31
CA MET A 25 1.36 -4.67 10.10
C MET A 25 2.23 -3.41 10.24
N PHE A 26 2.47 -2.96 11.48
CA PHE A 26 3.32 -1.80 11.77
C PHE A 26 4.79 -2.17 12.05
N THR A 27 5.17 -3.43 11.86
CA THR A 27 6.53 -3.90 12.09
C THR A 27 7.34 -3.90 10.80
N ARG A 28 8.66 -3.66 10.92
CA ARG A 28 9.59 -3.81 9.79
C ARG A 28 9.54 -5.21 9.17
N GLY A 29 9.34 -6.24 10.00
CA GLY A 29 9.26 -7.64 9.56
C GLY A 29 8.11 -7.87 8.57
N PHE A 30 6.94 -7.29 8.85
CA PHE A 30 5.80 -7.34 7.95
C PHE A 30 6.11 -6.71 6.60
N TRP A 31 6.65 -5.49 6.56
CA TRP A 31 6.95 -4.82 5.28
C TRP A 31 7.98 -5.59 4.44
N ILE A 32 9.00 -6.19 5.07
CA ILE A 32 9.97 -7.04 4.36
C ILE A 32 9.28 -8.30 3.81
N SER A 33 8.39 -8.92 4.59
CA SER A 33 7.63 -10.10 4.17
C SER A 33 6.66 -9.79 3.03
N LEU A 34 5.97 -8.66 3.13
CA LEU A 34 5.06 -8.11 2.13
C LEU A 34 5.77 -7.87 0.81
N LEU A 35 6.90 -7.15 0.80
CA LEU A 35 7.65 -6.87 -0.43
C LEU A 35 8.27 -8.13 -1.06
N LYS A 36 8.43 -9.21 -0.28
CA LYS A 36 8.82 -10.53 -0.78
C LYS A 36 7.64 -11.32 -1.36
N GLY A 37 6.40 -10.83 -1.23
CA GLY A 37 5.16 -11.50 -1.66
C GLY A 37 4.85 -12.75 -0.83
N ARG A 38 5.26 -12.75 0.45
CA ARG A 38 5.00 -13.86 1.38
C ARG A 38 3.67 -13.72 2.14
N GLU A 39 3.10 -12.52 2.13
CA GLU A 39 1.78 -12.25 2.68
C GLU A 39 0.69 -12.74 1.72
N GLY A 40 -0.54 -12.83 2.21
CA GLY A 40 -1.69 -13.16 1.36
C GLY A 40 -1.82 -12.18 0.19
N LEU A 41 -2.38 -12.63 -0.93
CA LEU A 41 -2.59 -11.76 -2.10
C LEU A 41 -3.35 -10.47 -1.74
N GLY A 42 -4.40 -10.61 -0.91
CA GLY A 42 -5.19 -9.48 -0.41
C GLY A 42 -4.35 -8.52 0.42
N ASP A 43 -3.62 -9.01 1.42
CA ASP A 43 -2.80 -8.17 2.30
C ASP A 43 -1.66 -7.50 1.55
N THR A 44 -1.00 -8.23 0.64
CA THR A 44 0.07 -7.70 -0.21
C THR A 44 -0.44 -6.53 -1.06
N PHE A 45 -1.65 -6.68 -1.63
CA PHE A 45 -2.26 -5.62 -2.43
C PHE A 45 -2.76 -4.45 -1.55
N TRP A 46 -3.63 -4.71 -0.58
CA TRP A 46 -4.27 -3.65 0.21
C TRP A 46 -3.27 -2.92 1.11
N ALA A 47 -2.45 -3.64 1.87
CA ALA A 47 -1.46 -3.00 2.73
C ALA A 47 -0.34 -2.37 1.89
N GLY A 48 0.07 -3.02 0.81
CA GLY A 48 1.08 -2.50 -0.11
C GLY A 48 0.69 -1.15 -0.72
N ASN A 49 -0.57 -1.00 -1.18
CA ASN A 49 -1.01 0.23 -1.84
C ASN A 49 -1.51 1.28 -0.83
N TYR A 50 -2.37 0.89 0.13
CA TYR A 50 -3.15 1.84 0.91
C TYR A 50 -2.64 2.04 2.34
N LEU A 51 -2.16 0.99 3.02
CA LEU A 51 -1.53 1.16 4.33
C LEU A 51 -0.24 1.98 4.22
N ALA A 52 0.54 1.78 3.16
CA ALA A 52 1.69 2.64 2.86
C ALA A 52 1.26 4.09 2.54
N GLY A 53 0.14 4.26 1.85
CA GLY A 53 -0.46 5.57 1.58
C GLY A 53 -0.82 6.34 2.86
N LEU A 54 -1.30 5.66 3.91
CA LEU A 54 -1.58 6.28 5.21
C LEU A 54 -0.34 6.90 5.86
N ILE A 55 0.86 6.36 5.59
CA ILE A 55 2.12 6.91 6.09
C ILE A 55 2.66 7.97 5.12
N TYR A 56 2.57 7.72 3.82
CA TYR A 56 3.16 8.56 2.79
C TYR A 56 2.41 9.89 2.58
N LEU A 57 1.07 9.89 2.61
CA LEU A 57 0.26 11.08 2.36
C LEU A 57 0.53 12.22 3.37
N PRO A 58 0.60 11.98 4.69
CA PRO A 58 0.99 13.02 5.64
C PRO A 58 2.37 13.63 5.34
N ILE A 59 3.36 12.80 5.02
CA ILE A 59 4.71 13.26 4.65
C ILE A 59 4.63 14.16 3.41
N MET A 60 3.87 13.73 2.41
CA MET A 60 3.65 14.48 1.18
C MET A 60 3.01 15.85 1.41
N ILE A 61 2.00 15.94 2.27
CA ILE A 61 1.34 17.21 2.61
C ILE A 61 2.35 18.17 3.26
N VAL A 62 3.20 17.67 4.15
CA VAL A 62 4.25 18.49 4.78
C VAL A 62 5.26 18.98 3.74
N LEU A 63 5.75 18.10 2.86
CA LEU A 63 6.70 18.48 1.81
C LEU A 63 6.11 19.48 0.82
N LEU A 64 4.85 19.29 0.43
CA LEU A 64 4.13 20.23 -0.44
C LEU A 64 4.02 21.60 0.22
N THR A 65 3.58 21.63 1.48
CA THR A 65 3.45 22.86 2.26
C THR A 65 4.79 23.61 2.34
N LEU A 66 5.87 22.89 2.67
CA LEU A 66 7.22 23.48 2.73
C LEU A 66 7.68 24.02 1.38
N ALA A 67 7.43 23.30 0.28
CA ALA A 67 7.77 23.74 -1.07
C ALA A 67 6.98 25.00 -1.48
N SER A 68 5.73 25.15 -1.04
CA SER A 68 4.93 26.36 -1.27
C SER A 68 5.49 27.61 -0.58
N PHE A 69 6.16 27.47 0.56
CA PHE A 69 6.80 28.59 1.27
C PHE A 69 8.25 28.82 0.85
N ALA A 70 8.97 27.75 0.53
CA ALA A 70 10.39 27.78 0.22
C ALA A 70 10.70 26.84 -0.95
N PRO A 71 10.90 27.38 -2.18
CA PRO A 71 11.11 26.59 -3.40
C PRO A 71 12.31 25.63 -3.35
N VAL A 72 13.24 25.83 -2.40
CA VAL A 72 14.37 24.92 -2.16
C VAL A 72 13.92 23.49 -1.79
N PHE A 73 12.68 23.31 -1.31
CA PHE A 73 12.12 21.99 -0.99
C PHE A 73 11.49 21.28 -2.19
N SER A 74 11.28 21.95 -3.33
CA SER A 74 10.67 21.33 -4.52
C SER A 74 11.42 20.09 -5.03
N PRO A 75 12.78 20.03 -5.05
CA PRO A 75 13.50 18.81 -5.40
C PRO A 75 13.22 17.65 -4.44
N LEU A 76 13.03 17.93 -3.14
CA LEU A 76 12.74 16.91 -2.14
C LEU A 76 11.32 16.34 -2.32
N LEU A 77 10.36 17.22 -2.65
CA LEU A 77 9.00 16.84 -3.02
C LEU A 77 8.97 15.96 -4.29
N SER A 78 9.72 16.33 -5.32
CA SER A 78 9.83 15.51 -6.54
C SER A 78 10.50 14.17 -6.27
N ALA A 79 11.55 14.16 -5.44
CA ALA A 79 12.25 12.93 -5.06
C ALA A 79 11.35 11.98 -4.26
N SER A 80 10.49 12.48 -3.37
CA SER A 80 9.58 11.63 -2.59
C SER A 80 8.59 10.89 -3.49
N PHE A 81 8.06 11.54 -4.53
CA PHE A 81 7.22 10.89 -5.55
C PHE A 81 7.95 9.76 -6.27
N VAL A 82 9.18 9.99 -6.71
CA VAL A 82 9.99 8.96 -7.37
C VAL A 82 10.23 7.77 -6.43
N VAL A 83 10.59 8.03 -5.17
CA VAL A 83 10.82 6.98 -4.16
C VAL A 83 9.55 6.17 -3.91
N PHE A 84 8.41 6.82 -3.76
CA PHE A 84 7.13 6.12 -3.55
C PHE A 84 6.70 5.35 -4.79
N GLY A 85 6.95 5.87 -5.99
CA GLY A 85 6.75 5.16 -7.24
C GLY A 85 7.56 3.87 -7.33
N ILE A 86 8.85 3.93 -7.00
CA ILE A 86 9.74 2.74 -6.95
C ILE A 86 9.21 1.72 -5.92
N TYR A 87 8.75 2.20 -4.76
CA TYR A 87 8.10 1.36 -3.77
C TYR A 87 6.87 0.64 -4.36
N LEU A 88 5.99 1.36 -5.07
CA LEU A 88 4.82 0.76 -5.71
C LEU A 88 5.20 -0.26 -6.80
N LEU A 89 6.29 -0.06 -7.55
CA LEU A 89 6.80 -1.08 -8.46
C LEU A 89 7.23 -2.36 -7.71
N ALA A 90 7.86 -2.22 -6.55
CA ALA A 90 8.19 -3.36 -5.69
C ALA A 90 6.93 -4.06 -5.15
N VAL A 91 5.88 -3.30 -4.81
CA VAL A 91 4.57 -3.86 -4.43
C VAL A 91 3.92 -4.59 -5.61
N ALA A 92 3.95 -4.04 -6.82
CA ALA A 92 3.39 -4.71 -8.00
C ALA A 92 4.07 -6.07 -8.23
N ARG A 93 5.39 -6.11 -8.09
CA ARG A 93 6.17 -7.36 -8.14
C ARG A 93 5.78 -8.32 -7.00
N ALA A 94 5.55 -7.80 -5.80
CA ALA A 94 5.11 -8.61 -4.66
C ALA A 94 3.71 -9.22 -4.90
N VAL A 95 2.76 -8.43 -5.40
CA VAL A 95 1.39 -8.90 -5.76
C VAL A 95 1.47 -9.98 -6.84
N ALA A 96 2.33 -9.83 -7.84
CA ALA A 96 2.49 -10.81 -8.92
C ALA A 96 2.94 -12.20 -8.40
N VAL A 97 3.78 -12.23 -7.36
CA VAL A 97 4.32 -13.48 -6.79
C VAL A 97 3.53 -13.98 -5.57
N ALA A 98 2.66 -13.15 -4.99
CA ALA A 98 1.84 -13.52 -3.84
C ALA A 98 0.87 -14.65 -4.19
N LYS A 99 0.68 -15.57 -3.24
CA LYS A 99 -0.21 -16.72 -3.44
C LYS A 99 -1.68 -16.32 -3.19
N PRO A 100 -2.59 -16.58 -4.15
CA PRO A 100 -4.02 -16.38 -3.94
C PRO A 100 -4.57 -17.41 -2.96
N LYS A 101 -5.62 -17.04 -2.22
CA LYS A 101 -6.43 -18.01 -1.47
C LYS A 101 -7.34 -18.73 -2.49
N GLY A 102 -7.01 -19.98 -2.80
CA GLY A 102 -7.80 -20.85 -3.70
C GLY A 102 -7.62 -20.59 -5.22
N ASN A 103 -8.43 -21.28 -6.03
CA ASN A 103 -8.31 -21.31 -7.50
C ASN A 103 -8.85 -20.05 -8.22
N SER A 104 -9.63 -19.17 -7.57
CA SER A 104 -10.22 -18.00 -8.25
C SER A 104 -9.31 -16.76 -8.28
N GLY A 105 -8.16 -16.79 -7.61
CA GLY A 105 -7.35 -15.58 -7.40
C GLY A 105 -6.35 -15.22 -8.49
N LEU A 106 -6.44 -15.82 -9.69
CA LEU A 106 -5.53 -15.50 -10.80
C LEU A 106 -5.94 -14.18 -11.48
N PHE A 107 -7.24 -13.97 -11.68
CA PHE A 107 -7.78 -12.74 -12.25
C PHE A 107 -7.61 -11.55 -11.29
N THR A 108 -7.90 -11.74 -10.00
CA THR A 108 -7.73 -10.70 -8.97
C THR A 108 -6.26 -10.29 -8.82
N ARG A 109 -5.33 -11.23 -8.98
CA ARG A 109 -3.90 -10.92 -9.02
C ARG A 109 -3.54 -10.04 -10.21
N ALA A 110 -4.01 -10.38 -11.42
CA ALA A 110 -3.74 -9.59 -12.61
C ALA A 110 -4.27 -8.15 -12.46
N LEU A 111 -5.51 -8.00 -11.98
CA LEU A 111 -6.08 -6.67 -11.68
C LEU A 111 -5.26 -5.92 -10.63
N GLY A 112 -4.85 -6.59 -9.55
CA GLY A 112 -4.02 -5.98 -8.51
C GLY A 112 -2.68 -5.48 -9.05
N VAL A 113 -2.01 -6.27 -9.89
CA VAL A 113 -0.75 -5.88 -10.54
C VAL A 113 -0.98 -4.67 -11.46
N ILE A 114 -1.98 -4.72 -12.34
CA ILE A 114 -2.29 -3.63 -13.27
C ILE A 114 -2.57 -2.33 -12.49
N TRP A 115 -3.41 -2.41 -11.46
CA TRP A 115 -3.75 -1.27 -10.62
C TRP A 115 -2.53 -0.65 -9.94
N THR A 116 -1.67 -1.48 -9.34
CA THR A 116 -0.46 -0.99 -8.68
C THR A 116 0.54 -0.42 -9.68
N LEU A 117 0.67 -0.99 -10.88
CA LEU A 117 1.50 -0.42 -11.95
C LEU A 117 0.97 0.92 -12.44
N MET A 118 -0.35 1.05 -12.63
CA MET A 118 -0.97 2.34 -12.97
C MET A 118 -0.70 3.37 -11.88
N SER A 119 -0.88 3.00 -10.60
CA SER A 119 -0.59 3.86 -9.46
C SER A 119 0.88 4.30 -9.45
N ALA A 120 1.83 3.38 -9.66
CA ALA A 120 3.25 3.69 -9.76
C ALA A 120 3.53 4.66 -10.91
N ALA A 121 2.95 4.43 -12.09
CA ALA A 121 3.11 5.29 -13.25
C ALA A 121 2.56 6.70 -12.99
N SER A 122 1.38 6.83 -12.38
CA SER A 122 0.79 8.13 -12.03
C SER A 122 1.69 8.93 -11.08
N VAL A 123 2.25 8.28 -10.08
CA VAL A 123 3.12 8.93 -9.08
C VAL A 123 4.48 9.30 -9.68
N ILE A 124 5.05 8.49 -10.58
CA ILE A 124 6.34 8.77 -11.21
C ILE A 124 6.23 9.83 -12.31
N VAL A 125 5.20 9.72 -13.16
CA VAL A 125 5.11 10.51 -14.40
C VAL A 125 4.32 11.80 -14.20
N TYR A 126 3.28 11.81 -13.38
CA TYR A 126 2.36 12.94 -13.34
C TYR A 126 2.65 13.88 -12.16
N ALA A 127 2.92 13.32 -10.99
CA ALA A 127 3.00 14.09 -9.75
C ALA A 127 4.22 15.04 -9.61
N PRO A 128 5.44 14.69 -10.08
CA PRO A 128 6.61 15.57 -9.96
C PRO A 128 6.53 16.84 -10.82
N PHE A 129 5.72 16.82 -11.89
CA PHE A 129 5.63 17.93 -12.85
C PHE A 129 4.48 18.90 -12.54
N VAL A 130 3.51 18.47 -11.72
CA VAL A 130 2.36 19.29 -11.31
C VAL A 130 2.59 19.94 -9.94
N ALA A 131 3.39 19.33 -9.06
CA ALA A 131 3.63 19.84 -7.70
C ALA A 131 4.58 21.05 -7.62
N GLY A 132 5.15 21.48 -8.74
CA GLY A 132 6.09 22.61 -8.84
C GLY A 132 5.63 23.76 -9.73
N GLN A 133 4.36 23.78 -10.15
CA GLN A 133 3.70 24.91 -10.80
C GLN A 133 2.84 25.66 -9.78
#